data_AF-A0A2P6M5D0-F1
#
_entry.id   AF-A0A2P6M5D0-F1
#
_cell.length_a   1.000
_cell.length_b   1.000
_cell.length_c   1.000
_cell.angle_alpha   90.00
_cell.angle_beta   90.00
_cell.angle_gamma   90.00
#
_symmetry.space_group_name_H-M   'P 1'
#
loop_
_entity.id
_entity.type
_entity.pdbx_description
1 polymer ?
#
loop_
_entity_poly.entity_id
_entity_poly.type
_entity_poly.pdbx_seq_one_letter_code
_entity_poly.pdbx_strand_id
1 'polypeptide(L)'
;MQQQSLTELLDNIEAELRRLRYLVGEPTLPAGVSSAFGYGQVSFEQWLGHVFLPNARAAVASNELPGSSHVAGAAVRNLDGADEADTLLGLLAAFDAKINRLGATQGPSRGA
;
A
#
# COMPACT_ATOMS: atom_id res chain seq x y z
N MET A 1 -4.29 -4.84 18.99
CA MET A 1 -3.95 -3.41 18.75
C MET A 1 -3.16 -3.16 17.46
N GLN A 2 -2.28 -4.07 17.00
CA GLN A 2 -1.44 -3.79 15.81
C GLN A 2 -2.20 -3.75 14.47
N GLN A 3 -3.24 -4.58 14.29
CA GLN A 3 -4.09 -4.59 13.09
C GLN A 3 -4.95 -3.33 12.97
N GLN A 4 -5.52 -2.83 14.08
CA GLN A 4 -6.34 -1.61 14.10
C GLN A 4 -5.58 -0.42 13.50
N SER A 5 -4.32 -0.26 13.89
CA SER A 5 -3.47 0.82 13.36
C SER A 5 -2.96 0.57 11.93
N LEU A 6 -3.11 -0.63 11.36
CA LEU A 6 -2.88 -0.84 9.92
C LEU A 6 -4.14 -0.48 9.13
N THR A 7 -5.32 -0.86 9.64
CA THR A 7 -6.61 -0.45 9.07
C THR A 7 -6.73 1.06 9.02
N GLU A 8 -6.41 1.76 10.12
CA GLU A 8 -6.40 3.24 10.17
C GLU A 8 -5.44 3.86 9.14
N LEU A 9 -4.26 3.26 8.94
CA LEU A 9 -3.33 3.72 7.90
C LEU A 9 -3.92 3.55 6.51
N LEU A 10 -4.57 2.41 6.23
CA LEU A 10 -5.22 2.16 4.94
C LEU A 10 -6.41 3.10 4.69
N ASP A 11 -7.19 3.41 5.73
CA ASP A 11 -8.27 4.39 5.65
C ASP A 11 -7.74 5.79 5.33
N ASN A 12 -6.63 6.20 5.97
CA ASN A 12 -5.98 7.48 5.69
C ASN A 12 -5.38 7.52 4.28
N ILE A 13 -4.77 6.43 3.80
CA ILE A 13 -4.25 6.32 2.42
C ILE A 13 -5.40 6.48 1.43
N GLU A 14 -6.53 5.80 1.65
CA GLU A 14 -7.68 5.90 0.77
C GLU A 14 -8.28 7.30 0.75
N ALA A 15 -8.43 7.94 1.92
CA ALA A 15 -8.93 9.31 2.02
C ALA A 15 -8.04 10.28 1.23
N GLU A 16 -6.72 10.11 1.31
CA GLU A 16 -5.75 10.95 0.62
C GLU A 16 -5.75 10.71 -0.90
N LEU A 17 -5.87 9.46 -1.35
CA LEU A 17 -6.04 9.13 -2.77
C LEU A 17 -7.32 9.76 -3.33
N ARG A 18 -8.42 9.78 -2.57
CA ARG A 18 -9.66 10.45 -2.97
C ARG A 18 -9.51 11.96 -3.00
N ARG A 19 -8.80 12.56 -2.03
CA ARG A 19 -8.48 14.00 -1.99
C ARG A 19 -7.70 14.43 -3.23
N LEU A 20 -6.70 13.65 -3.62
CA LEU A 20 -5.85 13.86 -4.80
C LEU A 20 -6.52 13.48 -6.13
N ARG A 21 -7.77 12.98 -6.10
CA ARG A 21 -8.52 12.49 -7.27
C ARG A 21 -7.87 11.29 -7.97
N TYR A 22 -6.97 10.60 -7.30
CA TYR A 22 -6.31 9.37 -7.76
C TYR A 22 -7.20 8.13 -7.64
N LEU A 23 -8.17 8.16 -6.72
CA LEU A 23 -9.22 7.17 -6.60
C LEU A 23 -10.59 7.82 -6.85
N VAL A 24 -11.27 7.38 -7.91
CA VAL A 24 -12.63 7.81 -8.25
C VAL A 24 -13.56 6.61 -8.19
N GLY A 25 -14.59 6.69 -7.35
CA GLY A 25 -15.52 5.58 -7.12
C GLY A 25 -14.99 4.57 -6.08
N GLU A 26 -15.49 3.34 -6.13
CA GLU A 26 -15.08 2.27 -5.22
C GLU A 26 -13.77 1.61 -5.70
N PRO A 27 -12.85 1.25 -4.78
CA PRO A 27 -11.63 0.52 -5.12
C PRO A 27 -11.98 -0.91 -5.57
N THR A 28 -12.06 -1.11 -6.88
CA THR A 28 -12.28 -2.42 -7.50
C THR A 28 -10.97 -3.01 -8.04
N LEU A 29 -10.71 -4.31 -7.80
CA LEU A 29 -9.59 -5.00 -8.45
C LEU A 29 -9.82 -5.03 -9.97
N PRO A 30 -9.00 -4.33 -10.77
CA PRO A 30 -9.12 -4.36 -12.20
C PRO A 30 -8.67 -5.74 -12.70
N ALA A 31 -9.50 -6.38 -13.51
CA ALA A 31 -9.19 -7.70 -14.05
C ALA A 31 -7.90 -7.64 -14.88
N GLY A 32 -6.97 -8.57 -14.62
CA GLY A 32 -5.77 -8.74 -15.42
C GLY A 32 -4.54 -7.90 -15.02
N VAL A 33 -4.61 -7.11 -13.94
CA VAL A 33 -3.40 -6.45 -13.40
C VAL A 33 -2.65 -7.43 -12.50
N SER A 34 -1.55 -7.98 -13.02
CA SER A 34 -0.66 -8.90 -12.29
C SER A 34 0.73 -8.33 -12.11
N SER A 35 1.06 -7.23 -12.80
CA SER A 35 2.37 -6.59 -12.65
C SER A 35 2.49 -5.88 -11.30
N ALA A 36 3.67 -5.97 -10.70
CA ALA A 36 4.01 -5.18 -9.53
C ALA A 36 3.91 -3.69 -9.87
N PHE A 37 3.26 -2.91 -9.00
CA PHE A 37 3.07 -1.47 -9.18
C PHE A 37 2.34 -1.05 -10.46
N GLY A 38 1.67 -1.99 -11.15
CA GLY A 38 0.88 -1.70 -12.35
C GLY A 38 1.70 -1.43 -13.62
N TYR A 39 3.03 -1.64 -13.60
CA TYR A 39 3.92 -1.36 -14.73
C TYR A 39 3.39 -1.96 -16.04
N GLY A 40 3.26 -1.11 -17.06
CA GLY A 40 2.81 -1.48 -18.40
C GLY A 40 1.32 -1.81 -18.53
N GLN A 41 0.53 -1.69 -17.45
CA GLN A 41 -0.90 -2.05 -17.45
C GLN A 41 -1.82 -0.89 -17.02
N VAL A 42 -1.48 -0.19 -15.94
CA VAL A 42 -2.25 0.95 -15.40
C VAL A 42 -1.28 2.01 -14.84
N SER A 43 -1.79 3.22 -14.57
CA SER A 43 -0.99 4.21 -13.85
C SER A 43 -0.71 3.75 -12.41
N PHE A 44 0.33 4.28 -11.79
CA PHE A 44 0.68 3.92 -10.42
C PHE A 44 -0.42 4.30 -9.42
N GLU A 45 -1.07 5.44 -9.64
CA GLU A 45 -2.20 5.96 -8.85
C GLU A 45 -3.41 5.02 -8.94
N GLN A 46 -3.74 4.58 -10.15
CA GLN A 46 -4.79 3.59 -10.37
C GLN A 46 -4.43 2.28 -9.69
N TRP A 47 -3.19 1.81 -9.81
CA TRP A 47 -2.73 0.62 -9.11
C TRP A 47 -2.83 0.76 -7.59
N LEU A 48 -2.50 1.93 -7.02
CA LEU A 48 -2.62 2.19 -5.58
C LEU A 48 -4.07 2.05 -5.10
N GLY A 49 -5.00 2.70 -5.80
CA GLY A 49 -6.41 2.70 -5.43
C GLY A 49 -7.08 1.34 -5.67
N HIS A 50 -6.82 0.72 -6.81
CA HIS A 50 -7.60 -0.41 -7.31
C HIS A 50 -6.96 -1.78 -7.05
N VAL A 51 -5.65 -1.85 -6.80
CA VAL A 51 -4.94 -3.12 -6.56
C VAL A 51 -4.35 -3.16 -5.15
N PHE A 52 -3.56 -2.15 -4.78
CA PHE A 52 -2.88 -2.13 -3.49
C PHE A 52 -3.86 -2.08 -2.31
N LEU A 53 -4.79 -1.11 -2.29
CA LEU A 53 -5.76 -0.97 -1.19
C LEU A 53 -6.56 -2.25 -0.91
N PRO A 54 -7.27 -2.86 -1.89
CA PRO A 54 -8.08 -4.05 -1.61
C PRO A 54 -7.22 -5.25 -1.18
N ASN A 55 -6.04 -5.44 -1.79
CA ASN A 55 -5.13 -6.53 -1.41
C ASN A 55 -4.55 -6.32 0.00
N ALA A 56 -4.16 -5.09 0.33
CA ALA A 56 -3.64 -4.77 1.66
C ALA A 56 -4.73 -4.95 2.73
N ARG A 57 -5.97 -4.48 2.48
CA ARG A 57 -7.11 -4.69 3.38
C ARG A 57 -7.40 -6.19 3.59
N ALA A 58 -7.37 -6.98 2.51
CA ALA A 58 -7.54 -8.42 2.61
C ALA A 58 -6.45 -9.08 3.47
N ALA A 59 -5.18 -8.72 3.25
CA ALA A 59 -4.05 -9.23 4.04
C ALA A 59 -4.13 -8.84 5.53
N VAL A 60 -4.59 -7.63 5.85
CA VAL A 60 -4.84 -7.23 7.24
C VAL A 60 -5.99 -8.04 7.86
N ALA A 61 -7.07 -8.25 7.11
CA ALA A 61 -8.23 -9.00 7.58
C ALA A 61 -7.94 -10.50 7.78
N SER A 62 -7.15 -11.13 6.90
CA SER A 62 -6.72 -12.52 7.03
C SER A 62 -5.52 -12.71 7.96
N ASN A 63 -4.89 -11.62 8.40
CA ASN A 63 -3.63 -11.62 9.14
C ASN A 63 -2.46 -12.27 8.37
N GLU A 64 -2.54 -12.30 7.05
CA GLU A 64 -1.51 -12.81 6.13
C GLU A 64 -0.73 -11.65 5.52
N LEU A 65 -0.03 -10.93 6.38
CA LEU A 65 0.78 -9.78 5.96
C LEU A 65 2.02 -10.25 5.18
N PRO A 66 2.45 -9.49 4.14
CA PRO A 66 3.68 -9.82 3.43
C PRO A 66 4.90 -9.65 4.34
N GLY A 67 5.97 -10.41 4.06
CA GLY A 67 7.21 -10.33 4.83
C GLY A 67 7.97 -9.00 4.68
N SER A 68 7.67 -8.23 3.63
CA SER A 68 8.17 -6.86 3.46
C SER A 68 7.26 -6.06 2.53
N SER A 69 7.36 -4.73 2.60
CA SER A 69 6.67 -3.78 1.73
C SER A 69 7.60 -2.61 1.37
N HIS A 70 7.51 -2.16 0.11
CA HIS A 70 8.32 -1.09 -0.48
C HIS A 70 7.48 -0.15 -1.36
N VAL A 71 6.19 -0.01 -1.06
CA VAL A 71 5.27 0.77 -1.90
C VAL A 71 5.60 2.27 -1.86
N ALA A 72 6.12 2.78 -0.74
CA ALA A 72 6.57 4.16 -0.63
C ALA A 72 7.74 4.45 -1.58
N GLY A 73 8.67 3.50 -1.72
CA GLY A 73 9.79 3.64 -2.66
C GLY A 73 9.33 3.71 -4.13
N ALA A 74 8.27 2.97 -4.48
CA ALA A 74 7.65 3.09 -5.80
C ALA A 74 6.88 4.42 -5.94
N ALA A 75 6.20 4.87 -4.88
CA ALA A 75 5.43 6.10 -4.88
C ALA A 75 6.31 7.34 -5.06
N VAL A 76 7.44 7.44 -4.35
CA VAL A 76 8.39 8.54 -4.51
C VAL A 76 8.87 8.66 -5.95
N ARG A 77 9.09 7.54 -6.64
CA ARG A 77 9.55 7.55 -8.04
C ARG A 77 8.46 7.93 -9.04
N ASN A 78 7.22 7.52 -8.80
CA ASN A 78 6.11 7.74 -9.73
C ASN A 78 5.43 9.10 -9.50
N LEU A 79 5.45 9.62 -8.27
CA LEU A 79 4.82 10.88 -7.87
C LEU A 79 5.86 12.00 -7.68
N ASP A 80 7.08 11.82 -8.17
CA ASP A 80 8.12 12.84 -8.06
C ASP A 80 7.66 14.15 -8.71
N GLY A 81 7.82 15.27 -8.00
CA GLY A 81 7.36 16.58 -8.43
C GLY A 81 5.87 16.89 -8.21
N ALA A 82 5.11 16.01 -7.56
CA ALA A 82 3.74 16.30 -7.12
C ALA A 82 3.73 16.75 -5.65
N ASP A 83 3.92 18.05 -5.40
CA ASP A 83 3.98 18.63 -4.04
C ASP A 83 2.74 18.30 -3.18
N GLU A 84 1.58 18.12 -3.81
CA GLU A 84 0.34 17.76 -3.11
C GLU A 84 0.35 16.32 -2.55
N ALA A 85 1.27 15.46 -3.00
CA ALA A 85 1.35 14.05 -2.64
C ALA A 85 2.21 13.77 -1.39
N ASP A 86 2.84 14.77 -0.77
CA ASP A 86 3.71 14.61 0.40
C ASP A 86 3.02 13.82 1.54
N THR A 87 1.76 14.14 1.81
CA THR A 87 0.96 13.44 2.82
C THR A 87 0.76 11.96 2.45
N LEU A 88 0.46 11.67 1.18
CA LEU A 88 0.31 10.30 0.69
C LEU A 88 1.62 9.52 0.81
N LEU A 89 2.75 10.13 0.44
CA LEU A 89 4.07 9.54 0.56
C LEU A 89 4.41 9.22 2.02
N GLY A 90 4.09 10.13 2.96
CA GLY A 90 4.26 9.90 4.39
C GLY A 90 3.43 8.73 4.91
N LEU A 91 2.17 8.61 4.49
CA LEU A 91 1.29 7.51 4.86
C LEU A 91 1.79 6.15 4.33
N LEU A 92 2.22 6.10 3.07
CA LEU A 92 2.79 4.90 2.45
C LEU A 92 4.11 4.49 3.14
N ALA A 93 4.94 5.46 3.51
CA ALA A 93 6.19 5.19 4.24
C ALA A 93 5.92 4.62 5.65
N ALA A 94 4.90 5.15 6.34
CA ALA A 94 4.48 4.62 7.64
C ALA A 94 3.93 3.18 7.53
N PHE A 95 3.19 2.89 6.46
CA PHE A 95 2.73 1.53 6.15
C PHE A 95 3.91 0.57 5.93
N ASP A 96 4.85 0.93 5.05
CA ASP A 96 6.05 0.13 4.76
C ASP A 96 6.87 -0.15 6.03
N ALA A 97 7.16 0.89 6.83
CA ALA A 97 7.93 0.75 8.07
C ALA A 97 7.26 -0.23 9.04
N LYS A 98 5.92 -0.22 9.09
CA LYS A 98 5.17 -1.10 9.98
C LYS A 98 5.17 -2.54 9.48
N ILE A 99 4.91 -2.79 8.20
CA ILE A 99 4.99 -4.12 7.61
C ILE A 99 6.40 -4.69 7.77
N ASN A 100 7.43 -3.91 7.46
CA ASN A 100 8.83 -4.36 7.54
C ASN A 100 9.25 -4.66 8.98
N ARG A 101 8.75 -3.91 9.97
CA ARG A 101 8.96 -4.24 11.39
C ARG A 101 8.31 -5.56 11.77
N LEU A 102 7.10 -5.84 11.28
CA LEU A 102 6.40 -7.10 11.53
C LEU A 102 7.10 -8.28 10.84
N GLY A 103 7.52 -8.10 9.60
CA GLY A 103 8.30 -9.10 8.87
C GLY A 103 9.65 -9.40 9.53
N ALA A 104 10.34 -8.38 10.04
CA ALA A 104 11.59 -8.55 10.78
C ALA A 104 11.40 -9.34 12.09
N THR A 105 10.25 -9.22 12.76
CA THR A 105 9.92 -10.05 13.93
C THR A 105 9.54 -11.49 13.58
N GLN A 106 9.25 -11.78 12.31
CA GLN A 106 8.81 -13.10 11.82
C GLN A 106 9.94 -13.92 11.15
N GLY A 107 11.20 -13.46 11.18
CA GLY A 107 12.33 -14.16 10.57
C GLY A 107 13.58 -14.29 11.47
N PRO A 108 14.37 -15.38 11.39
CA PRO A 108 14.00 -16.75 11.06
C PRO A 108 13.70 -17.56 12.34
N SER A 109 12.69 -18.44 12.30
CA SER A 109 12.74 -19.65 13.12
C SER A 109 14.09 -20.33 12.85
N ARG A 110 14.98 -20.30 13.84
CA ARG A 110 16.23 -21.07 13.86
C ARG A 110 15.84 -22.55 13.75
N GLY A 111 15.87 -23.07 12.53
CA GLY A 111 15.89 -24.50 12.29
C GLY A 111 17.24 -25.05 12.70
N ALA A 112 17.21 -25.94 13.69
CA ALA A 112 18.13 -27.02 14.05
C ALA A 112 19.64 -26.75 14.01
#